data_AF-A0A258ES62-F1
#
_entry.id   AF-A0A258ES62-F1
#
_cell.length_a   1.000
_cell.length_b   1.000
_cell.length_c   1.000
_cell.angle_alpha   90.00
_cell.angle_beta   90.00
_cell.angle_gamma   90.00
#
_symmetry.space_group_name_H-M   'P 1'
#
loop_
_entity.id
_entity.type
_entity.pdbx_description
1 polymer ?
#
loop_
_entity_poly.entity_id
_entity_poly.type
_entity_poly.pdbx_seq_one_letter_code
_entity_poly.pdbx_strand_id
1 'polypeptide(L)' 'AVGYLGLKKELENYPNALGVFLETAHPIKFLDVVEPALGVTLPIPTQIESVLNKEKVSTKIKTYEELKAFLG' A
#
# COMPACT_ATOMS: atom_id res chain seq x y z
N ALA A 1 -3.73 1.81 -8.89
CA ALA A 1 -4.13 0.91 -10.00
C ALA A 1 -5.64 0.74 -10.11
N VAL A 2 -6.31 0.07 -9.14
CA VAL A 2 -7.76 -0.22 -9.21
C VAL A 2 -8.64 1.03 -9.30
N GLY A 3 -8.43 2.01 -8.41
CA GLY A 3 -9.23 3.24 -8.39
C GLY A 3 -9.14 4.05 -9.69
N TYR A 4 -7.95 4.15 -10.27
CA TYR A 4 -7.74 4.81 -11.58
C TYR A 4 -8.45 4.06 -12.72
N LEU A 5 -8.37 2.73 -12.76
CA LEU A 5 -9.04 1.93 -13.81
C LEU A 5 -10.56 2.05 -13.74
N GLY A 6 -11.12 2.03 -12.52
CA GLY A 6 -12.56 2.25 -12.31
C GLY A 6 -12.98 3.65 -12.79
N LEU A 7 -12.24 4.68 -12.41
CA LEU A 7 -12.49 6.05 -12.86
C LEU A 7 -12.38 6.18 -14.38
N LYS A 8 -11.35 5.58 -15.00
CA LYS A 8 -11.15 5.63 -16.46
C LYS A 8 -12.35 5.05 -17.21
N LYS A 9 -12.90 3.94 -16.74
CA LYS A 9 -14.10 3.33 -17.31
C LYS A 9 -15.34 4.21 -17.13
N GLU A 10 -15.49 4.85 -15.98
CA GLU A 10 -16.65 5.70 -15.70
C GLU A 10 -16.66 6.99 -16.53
N LEU A 11 -15.48 7.57 -16.80
CA LEU A 11 -15.35 8.78 -17.60
C LEU A 11 -15.77 8.59 -19.07
N GLU A 12 -15.83 7.35 -19.58
CA GLU A 12 -16.38 7.05 -20.91
C GLU A 12 -17.87 7.46 -21.02
N ASN A 13 -18.60 7.45 -19.90
CA ASN A 13 -20.01 7.87 -19.84
C ASN A 13 -20.17 9.39 -19.69
N TYR A 14 -19.11 10.10 -19.28
CA TYR A 14 -19.15 11.53 -18.94
C TYR A 14 -17.95 12.29 -19.54
N PRO A 15 -17.98 12.56 -20.87
CA PRO A 15 -16.81 13.05 -21.61
C PRO A 15 -16.28 14.43 -21.17
N ASN A 16 -17.07 15.22 -20.44
CA ASN A 16 -16.69 16.55 -19.95
C ASN A 16 -16.48 16.59 -18.43
N ALA A 17 -16.51 15.46 -17.74
CA ALA A 17 -16.34 15.41 -16.29
C ALA A 17 -14.86 15.42 -15.89
N LEU A 18 -14.56 16.06 -14.76
CA LEU A 18 -13.26 15.96 -14.11
C LEU A 18 -13.25 14.76 -13.17
N GLY A 19 -12.39 13.79 -13.43
CA GLY A 19 -12.20 12.63 -12.57
C GLY A 19 -11.11 12.83 -11.53
N VAL A 20 -11.43 12.52 -10.26
CA VAL A 20 -10.45 12.47 -9.17
C VAL A 20 -10.50 11.08 -8.56
N PHE A 21 -9.33 10.44 -8.40
CA PHE A 21 -9.20 9.20 -7.64
C PHE A 21 -8.21 9.43 -6.50
N LEU A 22 -8.42 8.74 -5.39
CA LEU A 22 -7.57 8.84 -4.21
C LEU A 22 -6.50 7.75 -4.25
N GLU A 23 -5.24 8.16 -4.13
CA GLU A 23 -4.14 7.26 -3.85
C GLU A 23 -4.12 6.97 -2.34
N THR A 24 -4.33 5.70 -1.97
CA THR A 24 -4.46 5.31 -0.56
C THR A 24 -3.11 4.98 0.10
N ALA A 25 -2.07 4.75 -0.70
CA ALA A 25 -0.75 4.40 -0.21
C ALA A 25 0.33 4.71 -1.26
N HIS A 26 1.47 5.20 -0.79
CA HIS A 26 2.65 5.44 -1.63
C HIS A 26 3.21 4.12 -2.21
N PRO A 27 3.68 4.08 -3.47
CA PRO A 27 4.11 2.85 -4.15
C PRO A 27 5.24 2.10 -3.43
N ILE A 28 6.07 2.82 -2.67
CA ILE A 28 7.17 2.23 -1.91
C ILE A 28 6.75 1.21 -0.85
N LYS A 29 5.48 1.21 -0.44
CA LYS A 29 4.96 0.18 0.46
C LYS A 29 4.77 -1.18 -0.23
N PHE A 30 4.97 -1.25 -1.54
CA PHE A 30 4.74 -2.41 -2.40
C PHE A 30 5.88 -2.58 -3.43
N LEU A 31 7.13 -2.30 -3.05
CA LEU A 31 8.31 -2.35 -3.93
C LEU A 31 8.41 -3.66 -4.72
N ASP A 32 8.15 -4.78 -4.04
CA ASP A 32 8.15 -6.15 -4.57
C ASP A 32 7.19 -6.35 -5.75
N VAL A 33 6.13 -5.54 -5.83
CA VAL A 33 5.15 -5.57 -6.93
C VAL A 33 5.41 -4.46 -7.94
N VAL A 34 5.80 -3.27 -7.48
CA VAL A 34 5.88 -2.06 -8.33
C VAL A 34 7.12 -2.05 -9.22
N GLU A 35 8.30 -2.40 -8.69
CA GLU A 35 9.54 -2.36 -9.47
C GLU A 35 9.53 -3.33 -10.66
N PRO A 36 9.11 -4.62 -10.51
CA PRO A 36 9.02 -5.53 -11.64
C PRO A 36 7.97 -5.13 -12.66
N ALA A 37 6.85 -4.53 -12.22
CA ALA A 37 5.76 -4.13 -13.10
C ALA A 37 6.11 -2.92 -13.97
N LEU A 38 6.94 -2.00 -13.47
CA LEU A 38 7.30 -0.76 -14.15
C LEU A 38 8.72 -0.78 -14.73
N GLY A 39 9.55 -1.76 -14.37
CA GLY A 39 10.96 -1.83 -14.79
C GLY A 39 11.80 -0.67 -14.24
N VAL A 40 11.40 -0.10 -13.10
CA VAL A 40 12.10 1.04 -12.46
C VAL A 40 12.51 0.68 -11.05
N THR A 41 13.62 1.27 -10.60
CA THR A 41 13.99 1.26 -9.18
C THR A 41 13.47 2.52 -8.53
N LEU A 42 12.71 2.38 -7.45
CA LEU A 42 12.17 3.52 -6.71
C LEU A 42 13.19 3.97 -5.65
N PRO A 43 13.54 5.27 -5.60
CA PRO A 43 14.41 5.77 -4.55
C PRO A 43 13.72 5.62 -3.19
N ILE A 44 14.45 5.13 -2.19
CA ILE A 44 13.95 5.02 -0.82
C ILE A 44 14.04 6.40 -0.15
N PRO A 45 12.93 6.97 0.35
CA PRO A 45 12.96 8.18 1.15
C PRO A 45 13.75 7.96 2.43
N THR A 46 14.60 8.92 2.77
CA THR A 46 15.44 8.92 3.98
C THR A 46 14.64 8.70 5.26
N GLN A 47 13.36 9.12 5.29
CA GLN A 47 12.48 8.95 6.44
C GLN A 47 12.18 7.48 6.78
N ILE A 48 12.20 6.57 5.80
CA ILE A 48 11.83 5.17 6.00
C ILE A 48 13.03 4.20 5.95
N GLU A 49 14.22 4.67 5.57
CA GLU A 49 15.46 3.87 5.59
C GLU A 49 15.72 3.26 6.99
N SER A 50 15.44 4.04 8.04
CA SER A 50 15.67 3.62 9.43
C SER A 50 14.76 2.50 9.93
N VAL A 51 13.63 2.23 9.25
CA VAL A 51 12.66 1.21 9.65
C VAL A 51 12.67 -0.01 8.73
N LEU A 52 13.15 0.13 7.48
CA LEU A 52 13.24 -0.96 6.50
C LEU A 52 14.15 -2.11 6.95
N ASN A 53 15.26 -1.79 7.64
CA ASN A 53 16.26 -2.77 8.06
C ASN A 53 16.07 -3.28 9.49
N LYS A 54 14.96 -2.92 10.16
CA LYS A 54 14.71 -3.38 11.53
C LYS A 54 14.28 -4.84 11.53
N GLU A 55 14.75 -5.57 12.53
CA GLU A 55 14.26 -6.92 12.78
C GLU A 55 12.75 -6.87 13.10
N LYS A 56 12.00 -7.72 12.40
CA LYS A 56 10.55 -7.82 12.60
C LYS A 56 10.27 -8.48 13.95
N VAL A 57 9.77 -7.69 14.90
CA VAL A 57 9.19 -8.19 16.14
C VAL A 57 7.69 -8.39 15.95
N SER A 58 7.22 -9.65 15.97
CA SER A 58 5.81 -9.99 15.78
C SER A 58 5.43 -11.22 16.59
N THR A 59 4.42 -11.10 17.44
CA THR A 59 3.82 -12.22 18.19
C THR A 59 2.61 -12.73 17.43
N LYS A 60 2.59 -14.02 17.10
CA LYS A 60 1.43 -14.67 16.47
C LYS A 60 0.39 -14.99 17.54
N ILE A 61 -0.87 -14.61 17.29
CA ILE A 61 -2.01 -14.84 18.17
C ILE A 61 -3.13 -15.42 17.33
N LYS A 62 -3.75 -16.50 17.80
CA LYS A 62 -4.77 -17.26 17.08
C LYS A 62 -6.16 -17.13 17.71
N THR A 63 -6.24 -16.97 19.02
CA THR A 63 -7.52 -16.91 19.76
C THR A 63 -7.69 -15.61 20.53
N TYR A 64 -8.93 -15.32 20.92
CA TYR A 64 -9.23 -14.16 21.75
C TYR A 64 -8.62 -14.30 23.15
N GLU A 65 -8.58 -15.52 23.69
CA GLU A 65 -8.01 -15.84 24.99
C GLU A 65 -6.50 -15.60 25.01
N GLU A 66 -5.80 -16.01 23.94
CA GLU A 66 -4.38 -15.69 23.74
C GLU A 66 -4.15 -14.17 23.62
N LEU A 67 -5.01 -13.45 22.90
CA LEU A 67 -4.93 -11.99 22.79
C LEU A 67 -5.12 -11.31 24.15
N LYS A 68 -6.13 -11.73 24.90
CA LYS A 68 -6.46 -11.21 26.22
C LYS A 68 -5.31 -11.44 27.21
N ALA A 69 -4.69 -12.61 27.20
CA ALA A 69 -3.53 -12.92 28.04
C ALA A 69 -2.26 -12.15 27.63
N PHE A 70 -2.13 -11.75 26.37
CA PHE A 70 -1.00 -10.94 25.90
C PHE A 70 -1.12 -9.46 26.27
N LEU A 71 -2.35 -8.91 26.29
CA LEU A 71 -2.60 -7.48 26.52
C LEU A 71 -2.99 -7.11 27.96
N GLY A 72 -3.57 -8.05 28.72
CA GLY A 72 -4.06 -7.84 30.09
C GLY A 72 -3.07 -8.31 31.13
#